data_AF-A0A944X4J7-F1
#
_entry.id   AF-A0A944X4J7-F1
#
_cell.length_a   1.000
_cell.length_b   1.000
_cell.length_c   1.000
_cell.angle_alpha   90.00
_cell.angle_beta   90.00
_cell.angle_gamma   90.00
#
_symmetry.space_group_name_H-M   'P 1'
#
loop_
_entity.id
_entity.type
_entity.pdbx_description
1 polymer ?
#
loop_
_entity_poly.entity_id
_entity_poly.type
_entity_poly.pdbx_seq_one_letter_code
_entity_poly.pdbx_strand_id
1 'polypeptide(L)'
;MALKTLVIGNGSCAFDIVDNLLSKNVEVIIATRDNSLHQKFSEIMGQNITEIHTETTIHSCTGAIGNFTISMKNNNKSIIRIVDCIVIAEDSFRKTLFASYGLSPSTKTISLSDLDNPENYKNIADENKSFVLLKGLKFESNPVISKEVMDSSIKLASHGQSKIYILTKNLKVAGNRLEALYRKAKKAGIIFIKFTDSEPEFFQGEDGKTCIEFTDEVTKKNFSLTPDITVVDESIVPSDYLETLAKTFGLNIDCSGFLQSDNVHRLPAYTNRKGIFVAGPSRGISSPEDYKAEAGTAAIAVLNNSDKNNYDIKDKAYINKGGCVRCLTCYRICPHKTISLNSTLSVMPEGCEGCGLCTAECPKNAITIENLDHKFLIPDDKIQNADSASKPRITAFCCSRSAAEAYKLAVSIGLTLPEGLKIVEVPCAGSISLTHILNSLKNSTGGTIILTCHEGNCFSEKGNVFAHNRAKSVSKMISDAGYKKERLMTYTIASNMGKEFSNILNDFEKNIIDLE
;
A
#
# COMPACT_ATOMS: atom_id res chain seq x y z
N MET A 1 30.46 2.91 10.31
CA MET A 1 30.48 2.11 9.06
C MET A 1 29.44 2.73 8.14
N ALA A 2 29.76 3.01 6.89
CA ALA A 2 28.79 3.59 5.96
C ALA A 2 27.60 2.63 5.77
N LEU A 3 26.39 3.18 5.65
CA LEU A 3 25.19 2.40 5.40
C LEU A 3 25.27 1.76 4.02
N LYS A 4 25.01 0.46 3.91
CA LYS A 4 25.02 -0.27 2.65
C LYS A 4 23.60 -0.55 2.17
N THR A 5 23.24 -0.07 0.98
CA THR A 5 21.87 -0.17 0.45
C THR A 5 21.85 -0.89 -0.90
N LEU A 6 20.96 -1.87 -1.06
CA LEU A 6 20.66 -2.46 -2.35
C LEU A 6 19.53 -1.68 -3.03
N VAL A 7 19.76 -1.18 -4.25
CA VAL A 7 18.72 -0.61 -5.11
C VAL A 7 18.41 -1.61 -6.23
N ILE A 8 17.16 -2.02 -6.34
CA ILE A 8 16.65 -2.92 -7.39
C ILE A 8 15.81 -2.09 -8.33
N GLY A 9 16.22 -1.96 -9.58
CA GLY A 9 15.44 -1.18 -10.55
C GLY A 9 16.16 -0.88 -11.85
N ASN A 10 15.39 -0.43 -12.82
CA ASN A 10 15.82 -0.16 -14.19
C ASN A 10 15.30 1.19 -14.76
N GLY A 11 14.45 1.91 -14.02
CA GLY A 11 13.84 3.17 -14.46
C GLY A 11 14.54 4.43 -13.93
N SER A 12 14.10 5.60 -14.39
CA SER A 12 14.60 6.92 -13.95
C SER A 12 14.54 7.11 -12.43
N CYS A 13 13.50 6.60 -11.78
CA CYS A 13 13.36 6.67 -10.32
C CYS A 13 14.52 5.94 -9.60
N ALA A 14 14.97 4.79 -10.11
CA ALA A 14 16.12 4.09 -9.54
C ALA A 14 17.40 4.92 -9.64
N PHE A 15 17.62 5.61 -10.77
CA PHE A 15 18.74 6.53 -10.93
C PHE A 15 18.69 7.70 -9.95
N ASP A 16 17.52 8.34 -9.81
CA ASP A 16 17.32 9.44 -8.85
C ASP A 16 17.56 8.98 -7.40
N ILE A 17 17.16 7.76 -7.03
CA ILE A 17 17.44 7.19 -5.71
C ILE A 17 18.94 7.02 -5.50
N VAL A 18 19.63 6.43 -6.47
CA VAL A 18 21.08 6.20 -6.42
C VAL A 18 21.82 7.52 -6.25
N ASP A 19 21.51 8.53 -7.07
CA ASP A 19 22.12 9.87 -6.99
C ASP A 19 21.91 10.51 -5.60
N ASN A 20 20.67 10.48 -5.10
CA ASN A 20 20.36 11.01 -3.76
C ASN A 20 21.14 10.30 -2.65
N LEU A 21 21.29 8.97 -2.71
CA LEU A 21 22.03 8.18 -1.72
C LEU A 21 23.54 8.44 -1.78
N LEU A 22 24.12 8.49 -2.97
CA LEU A 22 25.55 8.75 -3.16
C LEU A 22 25.95 10.13 -2.66
N SER A 23 25.11 11.14 -2.89
CA SER A 23 25.31 12.51 -2.39
C SER A 23 25.42 12.61 -0.85
N LYS A 24 25.03 11.54 -0.14
CA LYS A 24 25.04 11.42 1.32
C LYS A 24 26.02 10.37 1.83
N ASN A 25 26.97 9.92 1.01
CA ASN A 25 28.00 8.93 1.36
C ASN A 25 27.43 7.57 1.80
N VAL A 26 26.32 7.13 1.20
CA VAL A 26 25.79 5.76 1.36
C VAL A 26 26.48 4.83 0.36
N GLU A 27 26.91 3.65 0.81
CA GLU A 27 27.40 2.59 -0.09
C GLU A 27 26.21 1.98 -0.83
N VAL A 28 26.23 2.04 -2.17
CA VAL A 28 25.12 1.55 -2.99
C VAL A 28 25.54 0.33 -3.81
N ILE A 29 24.72 -0.72 -3.75
CA ILE A 29 24.74 -1.86 -4.67
C ILE A 29 23.52 -1.76 -5.57
N ILE A 30 23.70 -1.93 -6.88
CA ILE A 30 22.62 -1.87 -7.85
C ILE A 30 22.39 -3.27 -8.43
N ALA A 31 21.14 -3.70 -8.51
CA ALA A 31 20.73 -4.92 -9.20
C ALA A 31 19.62 -4.62 -10.20
N THR A 32 19.81 -5.06 -11.45
CA THR A 32 18.83 -4.84 -12.52
C THR A 32 18.80 -6.03 -13.48
N ARG A 33 17.63 -6.28 -14.08
CA ARG A 33 17.47 -7.27 -15.15
C ARG A 33 17.91 -6.73 -16.51
N ASP A 34 18.09 -5.42 -16.65
CA ASP A 34 18.40 -4.77 -17.92
C ASP A 34 19.92 -4.58 -18.09
N ASN A 35 20.47 -5.15 -19.17
CA ASN A 35 21.89 -5.04 -19.48
C ASN A 35 22.27 -3.67 -20.08
N SER A 36 21.32 -3.00 -20.75
CA SER A 36 21.57 -1.73 -21.45
C SER A 36 21.91 -0.56 -20.53
N LEU A 37 21.61 -0.70 -19.24
CA LEU A 37 21.78 0.34 -18.24
C LEU A 37 23.16 0.35 -17.59
N HIS A 38 24.04 -0.62 -17.92
CA HIS A 38 25.38 -0.69 -17.34
C HIS A 38 26.16 0.62 -17.55
N GLN A 39 26.16 1.14 -18.79
CA GLN A 39 26.87 2.39 -19.12
C GLN A 39 26.25 3.59 -18.41
N LYS A 40 24.92 3.70 -18.37
CA LYS A 40 24.22 4.81 -17.68
C LYS A 40 24.53 4.87 -16.18
N PHE A 41 24.52 3.74 -15.49
CA PHE A 41 24.92 3.70 -14.08
C PHE A 41 26.42 3.92 -13.89
N SER A 42 27.23 3.51 -14.86
CA SER A 42 28.68 3.76 -14.86
C SER A 42 29.04 5.23 -15.14
N GLU A 43 28.21 5.99 -15.84
CA GLU A 43 28.42 7.42 -16.06
C GLU A 43 28.19 8.25 -14.78
N ILE A 44 27.35 7.76 -13.87
CA ILE A 44 27.11 8.34 -12.54
C ILE A 44 28.30 8.06 -11.58
N MET A 45 29.37 7.40 -12.06
CA MET A 45 30.57 7.08 -11.27
C MET A 45 31.32 8.34 -10.83
N GLY A 46 31.04 8.74 -9.59
CA GLY A 46 31.77 9.76 -8.84
C GLY A 46 31.74 9.44 -7.35
N GLN A 47 32.57 8.45 -6.94
CA GLN A 47 32.83 8.00 -5.56
C GLN A 47 31.60 7.42 -4.80
N ASN A 48 31.63 6.12 -4.46
CA ASN A 48 30.73 5.38 -3.53
C ASN A 48 29.69 4.38 -4.10
N ILE A 49 29.53 4.21 -5.42
CA ILE A 49 28.86 2.99 -5.93
C ILE A 49 29.81 1.81 -5.72
N THR A 50 29.39 0.82 -4.96
CA THR A 50 30.24 -0.32 -4.61
C THR A 50 30.19 -1.39 -5.70
N GLU A 51 29.00 -1.70 -6.24
CA GLU A 51 28.81 -2.77 -7.21
C GLU A 51 27.58 -2.54 -8.10
N ILE A 52 27.67 -2.91 -9.39
CA ILE A 52 26.56 -2.90 -10.35
C ILE A 52 26.39 -4.32 -10.91
N HIS A 53 25.22 -4.92 -10.67
CA HIS A 53 24.86 -6.25 -11.14
C HIS A 53 23.74 -6.16 -12.18
N THR A 54 24.10 -6.18 -13.47
CA THR A 54 23.13 -6.29 -14.58
C THR A 54 22.73 -7.75 -14.82
N GLU A 55 21.66 -7.99 -15.60
CA GLU A 55 21.15 -9.34 -15.90
C GLU A 55 20.94 -10.20 -14.63
N THR A 56 20.53 -9.55 -13.54
CA THR A 56 20.53 -10.14 -12.20
C THR A 56 19.12 -10.29 -11.67
N THR A 57 18.84 -11.45 -11.06
CA THR A 57 17.59 -11.73 -10.38
C THR A 57 17.85 -12.07 -8.91
N ILE A 58 17.07 -11.50 -8.02
CA ILE A 58 17.02 -11.83 -6.59
C ILE A 58 16.27 -13.15 -6.39
N HIS A 59 16.89 -14.09 -5.69
CA HIS A 59 16.34 -15.42 -5.42
C HIS A 59 15.84 -15.59 -3.98
N SER A 60 16.55 -15.03 -2.99
CA SER A 60 16.12 -15.09 -1.59
C SER A 60 16.62 -13.91 -0.78
N CYS A 61 15.88 -13.56 0.27
CA CYS A 61 16.27 -12.58 1.26
C CYS A 61 15.97 -13.10 2.67
N THR A 62 16.97 -13.11 3.54
CA THR A 62 16.83 -13.38 4.96
C THR A 62 17.37 -12.20 5.77
N GLY A 63 17.10 -12.17 7.07
CA GLY A 63 17.54 -11.09 7.95
C GLY A 63 16.50 -9.99 8.15
N ALA A 64 16.95 -8.90 8.77
CA ALA A 64 16.18 -7.72 9.11
C ALA A 64 17.02 -6.47 8.81
N ILE A 65 16.42 -5.30 9.02
CA ILE A 65 17.09 -4.01 8.83
C ILE A 65 18.46 -3.99 9.53
N GLY A 66 19.47 -3.49 8.83
CA GLY A 66 20.87 -3.48 9.27
C GLY A 66 21.64 -4.78 9.02
N ASN A 67 20.99 -5.86 8.58
CA ASN A 67 21.64 -7.14 8.26
C ASN A 67 20.78 -8.05 7.35
N PHE A 68 20.40 -7.57 6.18
CA PHE A 68 19.75 -8.38 5.16
C PHE A 68 20.79 -9.19 4.39
N THR A 69 20.61 -10.51 4.33
CA THR A 69 21.40 -11.40 3.45
C THR A 69 20.60 -11.71 2.20
N ILE A 70 21.15 -11.35 1.05
CA ILE A 70 20.48 -11.40 -0.25
C ILE A 70 21.26 -12.36 -1.15
N SER A 71 20.55 -13.35 -1.69
CA SER A 71 21.07 -14.24 -2.71
C SER A 71 20.55 -13.81 -4.08
N MET A 72 21.48 -13.56 -5.00
CA MET A 72 21.22 -13.08 -6.35
C MET A 72 21.82 -14.07 -7.35
N LYS A 73 21.18 -14.19 -8.52
CA LYS A 73 21.65 -14.99 -9.64
C LYS A 73 21.97 -14.06 -10.81
N ASN A 74 23.22 -14.08 -11.24
CA ASN A 74 23.71 -13.37 -12.43
C ASN A 74 24.34 -14.40 -13.36
N ASN A 75 23.80 -14.60 -14.57
CA ASN A 75 24.36 -15.51 -15.58
C ASN A 75 24.80 -16.88 -15.01
N ASN A 76 23.92 -17.51 -14.22
CA ASN A 76 24.12 -18.77 -13.48
C ASN A 76 25.13 -18.78 -12.33
N LYS A 77 25.77 -17.66 -12.01
CA LYS A 77 26.58 -17.50 -10.79
C LYS A 77 25.70 -17.00 -9.64
N SER A 78 25.85 -17.63 -8.49
CA SER A 78 25.21 -17.20 -7.25
C SER A 78 26.08 -16.16 -6.56
N ILE A 79 25.49 -15.02 -6.23
CA ILE A 79 26.15 -13.89 -5.57
C ILE A 79 25.39 -13.63 -4.26
N ILE A 80 26.11 -13.64 -3.15
CA ILE A 80 25.54 -13.31 -1.83
C ILE A 80 26.06 -11.95 -1.40
N ARG A 81 25.14 -11.08 -0.96
CA ARG A 81 25.47 -9.77 -0.40
C ARG A 81 24.73 -9.53 0.90
N ILE A 82 25.42 -8.85 1.81
CA ILE A 82 24.84 -8.37 3.06
C ILE A 82 24.67 -6.86 2.93
N VAL A 83 23.46 -6.38 3.15
CA VAL A 83 23.10 -4.96 3.07
C VAL A 83 22.26 -4.55 4.28
N ASP A 84 22.23 -3.26 4.57
CA ASP A 84 21.46 -2.70 5.68
C ASP A 84 20.02 -2.39 5.30
N CYS A 85 19.82 -1.87 4.09
CA CYS A 85 18.52 -1.47 3.55
C CYS A 85 18.36 -1.95 2.09
N ILE A 86 17.11 -2.03 1.66
CA ILE A 86 16.73 -2.40 0.28
C ILE A 86 15.74 -1.37 -0.24
N VAL A 87 15.90 -0.92 -1.48
CA VAL A 87 14.94 -0.06 -2.19
C VAL A 87 14.55 -0.73 -3.50
N ILE A 88 13.25 -0.87 -3.75
CA ILE A 88 12.69 -1.44 -4.98
C ILE A 88 12.07 -0.32 -5.82
N ALA A 89 12.61 -0.13 -7.03
CA ALA A 89 12.25 0.92 -7.99
C ALA A 89 12.34 0.39 -9.44
N GLU A 90 11.77 -0.80 -9.68
CA GLU A 90 11.47 -1.29 -11.03
C GLU A 90 10.48 -0.34 -11.73
N ASP A 91 10.64 -0.22 -13.05
CA ASP A 91 9.76 0.56 -13.89
C ASP A 91 8.41 -0.15 -14.15
N SER A 92 7.47 0.58 -14.73
CA SER A 92 6.20 0.05 -15.24
C SER A 92 6.26 -0.18 -16.74
N PHE A 93 5.30 -0.95 -17.25
CA PHE A 93 5.16 -1.18 -18.69
C PHE A 93 3.84 -0.62 -19.20
N ARG A 94 3.84 -0.24 -20.48
CA ARG A 94 2.62 0.11 -21.22
C ARG A 94 2.00 -1.17 -21.78
N LYS A 95 0.70 -1.33 -21.58
CA LYS A 95 -0.09 -2.36 -22.25
C LYS A 95 -1.18 -1.71 -23.09
N THR A 96 -1.10 -1.93 -24.40
CA THR A 96 -2.07 -1.44 -25.37
C THR A 96 -3.43 -2.12 -25.20
N LEU A 97 -4.50 -1.39 -25.49
CA LEU A 97 -5.87 -1.85 -25.26
C LEU A 97 -6.63 -2.21 -26.55
N PHE A 98 -5.94 -2.37 -27.69
CA PHE A 98 -6.56 -2.67 -28.99
C PHE A 98 -7.61 -3.80 -28.91
N ALA A 99 -7.21 -4.95 -28.35
CA ALA A 99 -8.10 -6.12 -28.23
C ALA A 99 -9.36 -5.84 -27.39
N SER A 100 -9.27 -4.96 -26.39
CA SER A 100 -10.40 -4.59 -25.53
C SER A 100 -11.43 -3.73 -26.25
N TYR A 101 -11.04 -3.08 -27.35
CA TYR A 101 -11.92 -2.35 -28.25
C TYR A 101 -12.33 -3.17 -29.48
N GLY A 102 -11.88 -4.43 -29.62
CA GLY A 102 -12.09 -5.20 -30.84
C GLY A 102 -11.29 -4.68 -32.05
N LEU A 103 -10.20 -3.94 -31.79
CA LEU A 103 -9.34 -3.34 -32.80
C LEU A 103 -8.02 -4.09 -32.91
N SER A 104 -7.34 -3.92 -34.04
CA SER A 104 -5.97 -4.37 -34.30
C SER A 104 -5.06 -3.21 -34.70
N PRO A 105 -3.75 -3.26 -34.38
CA PRO A 105 -2.80 -2.23 -34.81
C PRO A 105 -2.73 -2.11 -36.33
N SER A 106 -2.71 -0.87 -36.85
CA SER A 106 -2.54 -0.56 -38.27
C SER A 106 -1.92 0.83 -38.45
N THR A 107 -1.60 1.24 -39.66
CA THR A 107 -1.11 2.61 -39.94
C THR A 107 -2.14 3.70 -39.65
N LYS A 108 -3.42 3.33 -39.50
CA LYS A 108 -4.53 4.24 -39.18
C LYS A 108 -5.13 4.02 -37.79
N THR A 109 -4.74 2.95 -37.11
CA THR A 109 -5.19 2.61 -35.76
C THR A 109 -3.97 2.29 -34.91
N ILE A 110 -3.50 3.27 -34.15
CA ILE A 110 -2.20 3.24 -33.46
C ILE A 110 -2.38 3.36 -31.95
N SER A 111 -1.32 3.09 -31.18
CA SER A 111 -1.34 3.29 -29.72
C SER A 111 -0.96 4.72 -29.34
N LEU A 112 -1.24 5.11 -28.10
CA LEU A 112 -0.76 6.39 -27.56
C LEU A 112 0.78 6.48 -27.58
N SER A 113 1.48 5.41 -27.21
CA SER A 113 2.95 5.35 -27.28
C SER A 113 3.48 5.50 -28.71
N ASP A 114 2.79 4.95 -29.72
CA ASP A 114 3.16 5.14 -31.12
C ASP A 114 3.00 6.59 -31.56
N LEU A 115 1.96 7.28 -31.09
CA LEU A 115 1.74 8.70 -31.38
C LEU A 115 2.83 9.58 -30.76
N ASP A 116 3.26 9.24 -29.55
CA ASP A 116 4.28 10.00 -28.81
C ASP A 116 5.70 9.80 -29.35
N ASN A 117 5.93 8.76 -30.16
CA ASN A 117 7.21 8.54 -30.82
C ASN A 117 7.48 9.67 -31.86
N PRO A 118 8.61 10.40 -31.77
CA PRO A 118 8.89 11.53 -32.65
C PRO A 118 8.95 11.21 -34.15
N GLU A 119 9.35 10.01 -34.53
CA GLU A 119 9.42 9.59 -35.94
C GLU A 119 8.02 9.29 -36.49
N ASN A 120 7.22 8.54 -35.73
CA ASN A 120 5.83 8.26 -36.08
C ASN A 120 5.00 9.54 -36.12
N TYR A 121 5.17 10.42 -35.12
CA TYR A 121 4.47 11.69 -35.04
C TYR A 121 4.66 12.51 -36.32
N LYS A 122 5.89 12.61 -36.84
CA LYS A 122 6.19 13.35 -38.09
C LYS A 122 5.48 12.78 -39.31
N ASN A 123 5.32 11.46 -39.37
CA ASN A 123 4.63 10.80 -40.48
C ASN A 123 3.10 10.97 -40.40
N ILE A 124 2.58 11.17 -39.19
CA ILE A 124 1.15 11.20 -38.91
C ILE A 124 0.60 12.63 -38.95
N ALA A 125 1.32 13.59 -38.37
CA ALA A 125 0.93 14.99 -38.22
C ALA A 125 0.91 15.71 -39.58
N ASP A 126 -0.27 15.76 -40.18
CA ASP A 126 -0.58 16.38 -41.47
C ASP A 126 -1.74 17.36 -41.30
N GLU A 127 -1.73 18.49 -42.02
CA GLU A 127 -2.49 19.70 -41.70
C GLU A 127 -4.02 19.58 -41.87
N ASN A 128 -4.55 18.44 -42.34
CA ASN A 128 -5.98 18.27 -42.59
C ASN A 128 -6.57 16.91 -42.14
N LYS A 129 -5.88 16.16 -41.27
CA LYS A 129 -6.40 14.88 -40.78
C LYS A 129 -7.35 15.03 -39.60
N SER A 130 -8.26 14.09 -39.50
CA SER A 130 -9.14 13.90 -38.34
C SER A 130 -8.60 12.80 -37.40
N PHE A 131 -8.59 13.09 -36.11
CA PHE A 131 -8.07 12.22 -35.07
C PHE A 131 -9.13 11.93 -34.02
N VAL A 132 -9.23 10.66 -33.61
CA VAL A 132 -9.96 10.27 -32.41
C VAL A 132 -8.99 9.61 -31.43
N LEU A 133 -8.91 10.13 -30.22
CA LEU A 133 -8.17 9.54 -29.11
C LEU A 133 -9.17 8.90 -28.15
N LEU A 134 -9.01 7.60 -27.91
CA LEU A 134 -9.80 6.86 -26.92
C LEU A 134 -9.19 7.08 -25.54
N LYS A 135 -10.02 7.14 -24.50
CA LYS A 135 -9.52 7.29 -23.13
C LYS A 135 -10.49 6.73 -22.09
N GLY A 136 -10.08 5.63 -21.47
CA GLY A 136 -10.72 5.06 -20.29
C GLY A 136 -12.18 4.68 -20.52
N LEU A 137 -12.49 4.18 -21.72
CA LEU A 137 -13.84 3.73 -22.08
C LEU A 137 -14.08 2.31 -21.58
N LYS A 138 -13.14 1.39 -21.82
CA LYS A 138 -13.24 -0.03 -21.38
C LYS A 138 -12.73 -0.27 -19.97
N PHE A 139 -11.63 0.39 -19.60
CA PHE A 139 -11.07 0.31 -18.25
C PHE A 139 -10.94 1.69 -17.66
N GLU A 140 -10.97 1.78 -16.34
CA GLU A 140 -10.78 3.05 -15.68
C GLU A 140 -9.33 3.53 -15.86
N SER A 141 -9.15 4.64 -16.58
CA SER A 141 -7.84 5.23 -16.84
C SER A 141 -7.33 6.06 -15.65
N ASN A 142 -6.13 6.61 -15.76
CA ASN A 142 -5.45 7.36 -14.69
C ASN A 142 -5.05 8.79 -15.15
N PRO A 143 -4.73 9.71 -14.21
CA PRO A 143 -4.35 11.08 -14.55
C PRO A 143 -3.11 11.20 -15.44
N VAL A 144 -2.18 10.25 -15.40
CA VAL A 144 -0.95 10.25 -16.21
C VAL A 144 -1.29 10.08 -17.69
N ILE A 145 -2.08 9.05 -18.04
CA ILE A 145 -2.58 8.84 -19.42
C ILE A 145 -3.44 10.03 -19.86
N SER A 146 -4.18 10.63 -18.94
CA SER A 146 -5.00 11.82 -19.24
C SER A 146 -4.14 13.02 -19.64
N LYS A 147 -3.00 13.23 -18.97
CA LYS A 147 -2.00 14.25 -19.33
C LYS A 147 -1.48 14.00 -20.74
N GLU A 148 -1.01 12.78 -21.01
CA GLU A 148 -0.41 12.38 -22.28
C GLU A 148 -1.39 12.55 -23.46
N VAL A 149 -2.62 12.04 -23.33
CA VAL A 149 -3.68 12.22 -24.35
C VAL A 149 -3.92 13.70 -24.65
N MET A 150 -3.99 14.55 -23.62
CA MET A 150 -4.22 15.99 -23.80
C MET A 150 -3.00 16.70 -24.41
N ASP A 151 -1.80 16.40 -23.95
CA ASP A 151 -0.56 16.99 -24.48
C ASP A 151 -0.38 16.63 -25.95
N SER A 152 -0.60 15.37 -26.32
CA SER A 152 -0.46 14.92 -27.71
C SER A 152 -1.58 15.45 -28.60
N SER A 153 -2.80 15.59 -28.08
CA SER A 153 -3.88 16.29 -28.79
C SER A 153 -3.55 17.77 -29.04
N ILE A 154 -2.96 18.48 -28.07
CA ILE A 154 -2.56 19.88 -28.25
C ILE A 154 -1.42 20.00 -29.27
N LYS A 155 -0.45 19.08 -29.24
CA LYS A 155 0.63 19.03 -30.24
C LYS A 155 0.05 18.86 -31.65
N LEU A 156 -0.87 17.92 -31.83
CA LEU A 156 -1.56 17.72 -33.12
C LEU A 156 -2.34 18.97 -33.55
N ALA A 157 -3.08 19.61 -32.64
CA ALA A 157 -3.85 20.83 -32.93
C ALA A 157 -2.97 22.02 -33.37
N SER A 158 -1.68 22.01 -33.03
CA SER A 158 -0.75 23.08 -33.43
C SER A 158 -0.20 22.94 -34.86
N HIS A 159 -0.41 21.80 -35.53
CA HIS A 159 0.13 21.51 -36.86
C HIS A 159 -0.96 21.56 -37.96
N GLY A 160 -1.76 22.63 -38.02
CA GLY A 160 -2.77 22.85 -39.07
C GLY A 160 -4.21 22.84 -38.57
N GLN A 161 -5.18 22.59 -39.45
CA GLN A 161 -6.61 22.56 -39.13
C GLN A 161 -7.11 21.13 -38.85
N SER A 162 -6.36 20.37 -38.03
CA SER A 162 -6.76 19.00 -37.66
C SER A 162 -8.02 19.00 -36.77
N LYS A 163 -8.94 18.08 -37.03
CA LYS A 163 -10.14 17.87 -36.19
C LYS A 163 -9.83 16.80 -35.16
N ILE A 164 -9.84 17.14 -33.88
CA ILE A 164 -9.42 16.23 -32.80
C ILE A 164 -10.56 16.00 -31.83
N TYR A 165 -10.87 14.73 -31.62
CA TYR A 165 -11.88 14.27 -30.69
C TYR A 165 -11.24 13.39 -29.61
N ILE A 166 -11.58 13.64 -28.34
CA ILE A 166 -11.23 12.76 -27.22
C ILE A 166 -12.51 12.10 -26.73
N LEU A 167 -12.61 10.79 -26.89
CA LEU A 167 -13.75 10.00 -26.42
C LEU A 167 -13.39 9.39 -25.07
N THR A 168 -14.17 9.69 -24.03
CA THR A 168 -13.82 9.27 -22.67
C THR A 168 -15.02 8.97 -21.78
N LYS A 169 -14.83 8.06 -20.81
CA LYS A 169 -15.79 7.90 -19.71
C LYS A 169 -15.57 8.96 -18.63
N ASN A 170 -14.35 8.99 -18.10
CA ASN A 170 -13.92 9.94 -17.09
C ASN A 170 -12.56 10.50 -17.48
N LEU A 171 -12.45 11.83 -17.65
CA LEU A 171 -11.17 12.43 -18.04
C LEU A 171 -10.12 12.41 -16.91
N LYS A 172 -10.51 12.44 -15.62
CA LYS A 172 -9.61 12.44 -14.45
C LYS A 172 -8.48 13.50 -14.51
N VAL A 173 -8.82 14.72 -14.10
CA VAL A 173 -7.90 15.87 -14.06
C VAL A 173 -7.39 16.18 -12.64
N ALA A 174 -7.49 15.23 -11.71
CA ALA A 174 -7.01 15.35 -10.34
C ALA A 174 -5.49 15.08 -10.27
N GLY A 175 -4.71 15.92 -10.95
CA GLY A 175 -3.25 15.88 -10.95
C GLY A 175 -2.66 17.27 -11.16
N ASN A 176 -1.35 17.40 -11.00
CA ASN A 176 -0.70 18.71 -11.03
C ASN A 176 -0.98 19.43 -12.37
N ARG A 177 -1.66 20.58 -12.29
CA ARG A 177 -2.06 21.43 -13.42
C ARG A 177 -2.91 20.77 -14.51
N LEU A 178 -3.48 19.58 -14.29
CA LEU A 178 -4.25 18.87 -15.33
C LEU A 178 -5.57 19.57 -15.69
N GLU A 179 -6.23 20.23 -14.73
CA GLU A 179 -7.40 21.06 -15.02
C GLU A 179 -7.04 22.26 -15.93
N ALA A 180 -5.87 22.86 -15.72
CA ALA A 180 -5.37 23.93 -16.58
C ALA A 180 -5.03 23.41 -17.99
N LEU A 181 -4.44 22.20 -18.07
CA LEU A 181 -4.16 21.53 -19.33
C LEU A 181 -5.46 21.20 -20.10
N TYR A 182 -6.49 20.71 -19.41
CA TYR A 182 -7.81 20.48 -19.99
C TYR A 182 -8.40 21.76 -20.59
N ARG A 183 -8.35 22.88 -19.86
CA ARG A 183 -8.81 24.18 -20.38
C ARG A 183 -8.00 24.64 -21.58
N LYS A 184 -6.69 24.41 -21.58
CA LYS A 184 -5.80 24.69 -22.73
C LYS A 184 -6.19 23.85 -23.94
N ALA A 185 -6.44 22.55 -23.76
CA ALA A 185 -6.89 21.65 -24.81
C ALA A 185 -8.22 22.11 -25.41
N LYS A 186 -9.20 22.46 -24.57
CA LYS A 186 -10.49 22.98 -25.02
C LYS A 186 -10.36 24.28 -25.82
N LYS A 187 -9.48 25.20 -25.39
CA LYS A 187 -9.18 26.45 -26.13
C LYS A 187 -8.49 26.20 -27.47
N ALA A 188 -7.75 25.10 -27.61
CA ALA A 188 -7.13 24.68 -28.86
C ALA A 188 -8.13 24.04 -29.86
N GLY A 189 -9.42 24.00 -29.54
CA GLY A 189 -10.47 23.46 -30.43
C GLY A 189 -10.67 21.95 -30.32
N ILE A 190 -10.04 21.29 -29.34
CA ILE A 190 -10.22 19.85 -29.11
C ILE A 190 -11.61 19.58 -28.53
N ILE A 191 -12.32 18.63 -29.13
CA ILE A 191 -13.70 18.27 -28.75
C ILE A 191 -13.65 17.06 -27.82
N PHE A 192 -14.25 17.18 -26.64
CA PHE A 192 -14.38 16.08 -25.69
C PHE A 192 -15.79 15.49 -25.77
N ILE A 193 -15.88 14.19 -26.02
CA ILE A 193 -17.14 13.44 -26.02
C ILE A 193 -17.11 12.51 -24.81
N LYS A 194 -18.03 12.75 -23.87
CA LYS A 194 -18.11 12.00 -22.62
C LYS A 194 -19.23 10.97 -22.70
N PHE A 195 -18.92 9.76 -22.23
CA PHE A 195 -19.87 8.68 -22.06
C PHE A 195 -20.00 8.34 -20.57
N THR A 196 -21.23 8.20 -20.09
CA THR A 196 -21.55 7.84 -18.70
C THR A 196 -22.17 6.44 -18.67
N ASP A 197 -23.19 6.23 -19.49
CA ASP A 197 -24.07 5.06 -19.48
C ASP A 197 -24.14 4.34 -20.85
N SER A 198 -23.78 5.02 -21.96
CA SER A 198 -23.75 4.42 -23.29
C SER A 198 -22.32 4.33 -23.85
N GLU A 199 -21.76 3.13 -23.98
CA GLU A 199 -20.45 2.95 -24.59
C GLU A 199 -20.52 3.01 -26.13
N PRO A 200 -19.53 3.62 -26.80
CA PRO A 200 -19.42 3.57 -28.26
C PRO A 200 -19.09 2.16 -28.77
N GLU A 201 -19.57 1.85 -29.96
CA GLU A 201 -19.20 0.65 -30.72
C GLU A 201 -18.11 0.96 -31.74
N PHE A 202 -17.21 0.00 -31.94
CA PHE A 202 -16.02 0.16 -32.78
C PHE A 202 -16.02 -0.90 -33.88
N PHE A 203 -15.88 -0.46 -35.13
CA PHE A 203 -15.83 -1.33 -36.30
C PHE A 203 -14.58 -1.00 -37.11
N GLN A 204 -13.65 -1.95 -37.20
CA GLN A 204 -12.44 -1.78 -38.00
C GLN A 204 -12.63 -2.37 -39.41
N GLY A 205 -12.43 -1.55 -40.43
CA GLY A 205 -12.42 -2.00 -41.83
C GLY A 205 -11.12 -2.67 -42.23
N GLU A 206 -11.13 -3.40 -43.35
CA GLU A 206 -9.93 -4.04 -43.93
C GLU A 206 -8.82 -3.03 -44.27
N ASP A 207 -9.19 -1.77 -44.52
CA ASP A 207 -8.26 -0.67 -44.80
C ASP A 207 -7.60 -0.09 -43.54
N GLY A 208 -7.92 -0.65 -42.37
CA GLY A 208 -7.41 -0.26 -41.05
C GLY A 208 -8.08 0.96 -40.43
N LYS A 209 -9.07 1.60 -41.09
CA LYS A 209 -9.86 2.69 -40.50
C LYS A 209 -10.85 2.13 -39.48
N THR A 210 -11.12 2.93 -38.45
CA THR A 210 -12.12 2.59 -37.44
C THR A 210 -13.34 3.48 -37.62
N CYS A 211 -14.51 2.89 -37.78
CA CYS A 211 -15.81 3.56 -37.64
C CYS A 211 -16.24 3.45 -36.17
N ILE A 212 -16.66 4.57 -35.58
CA ILE A 212 -17.07 4.67 -34.19
C ILE A 212 -18.52 5.15 -34.15
N GLU A 213 -19.42 4.30 -33.69
CA GLU A 213 -20.85 4.60 -33.60
C GLU A 213 -21.27 4.78 -32.15
N PHE A 214 -22.03 5.83 -31.87
CA PHE A 214 -22.50 6.11 -30.52
C PHE A 214 -23.74 6.98 -30.49
N THR A 215 -24.45 6.91 -29.37
CA THR A 215 -25.50 7.87 -29.05
C THR A 215 -24.91 8.96 -28.17
N ASP A 216 -25.04 10.22 -28.58
CA ASP A 216 -24.63 11.33 -27.73
C ASP A 216 -25.61 11.48 -26.56
N GLU A 217 -25.11 11.43 -25.33
CA GLU A 217 -25.95 11.39 -24.13
C GLU A 217 -26.74 12.68 -23.90
N VAL A 218 -26.25 13.80 -24.43
CA VAL A 218 -26.87 15.13 -24.28
C VAL A 218 -27.99 15.33 -25.29
N THR A 219 -27.72 15.08 -26.57
CA THR A 219 -28.65 15.31 -27.67
C THR A 219 -29.55 14.11 -27.98
N LYS A 220 -29.22 12.92 -27.46
CA LYS A 220 -29.89 11.63 -27.72
C LYS A 220 -29.93 11.23 -29.19
N LYS A 221 -29.02 11.77 -30.01
CA LYS A 221 -28.88 11.44 -31.43
C LYS A 221 -27.78 10.42 -31.64
N ASN A 222 -27.95 9.60 -32.67
CA ASN A 222 -26.91 8.68 -33.12
C ASN A 222 -25.93 9.42 -34.02
N PHE A 223 -24.64 9.21 -33.74
CA PHE A 223 -23.52 9.74 -34.50
C PHE A 223 -22.64 8.58 -34.96
N SER A 224 -22.00 8.77 -36.11
CA SER A 224 -20.97 7.89 -36.64
C SER A 224 -19.76 8.76 -36.99
N LEU A 225 -18.58 8.39 -36.47
CA LEU A 225 -17.31 9.05 -36.68
C LEU A 225 -16.32 8.08 -37.32
N THR A 226 -15.79 8.45 -38.48
CA THR A 226 -14.73 7.68 -39.17
C THR A 226 -13.50 8.57 -39.34
N PRO A 227 -12.65 8.69 -38.29
CA PRO A 227 -11.43 9.49 -38.36
C PRO A 227 -10.41 8.92 -39.35
N ASP A 228 -9.45 9.75 -39.73
CA ASP A 228 -8.29 9.30 -40.51
C ASP A 228 -7.34 8.46 -39.65
N ILE A 229 -7.19 8.82 -38.38
CA ILE A 229 -6.37 8.13 -37.39
C ILE A 229 -7.14 7.94 -36.09
N THR A 230 -7.18 6.70 -35.60
CA THR A 230 -7.66 6.34 -34.26
C THR A 230 -6.48 6.02 -33.37
N VAL A 231 -6.40 6.67 -32.21
CA VAL A 231 -5.37 6.46 -31.19
C VAL A 231 -6.01 5.72 -30.03
N VAL A 232 -5.59 4.49 -29.82
CA VAL A 232 -6.07 3.62 -28.74
C VAL A 232 -5.26 3.91 -27.47
N ASP A 233 -5.95 4.02 -26.34
CA ASP A 233 -5.29 4.22 -25.05
C ASP A 233 -4.54 2.98 -24.56
N GLU A 234 -3.74 3.23 -23.54
CA GLU A 234 -2.89 2.24 -22.91
C GLU A 234 -3.14 2.23 -21.41
N SER A 235 -2.90 1.07 -20.82
CA SER A 235 -2.85 0.89 -19.38
C SER A 235 -1.39 0.87 -18.91
N ILE A 236 -1.16 1.42 -17.72
CA ILE A 236 0.13 1.33 -17.04
C ILE A 236 0.04 0.14 -16.10
N VAL A 237 0.93 -0.83 -16.28
CA VAL A 237 0.97 -2.05 -15.48
C VAL A 237 2.31 -2.17 -14.75
N PRO A 238 2.33 -2.73 -13.52
CA PRO A 238 3.57 -2.97 -12.80
C PRO A 238 4.50 -3.93 -13.55
N SER A 239 5.78 -3.91 -13.19
CA SER A 239 6.74 -4.91 -13.67
C SER A 239 6.31 -6.32 -13.28
N ASP A 240 6.43 -7.26 -14.22
CA ASP A 240 6.23 -8.70 -14.02
C ASP A 240 7.09 -9.27 -12.89
N TYR A 241 8.20 -8.58 -12.59
CA TYR A 241 9.13 -8.97 -11.56
C TYR A 241 8.66 -8.61 -10.14
N LEU A 242 7.74 -7.65 -9.98
CA LEU A 242 7.26 -7.23 -8.65
C LEU A 242 6.63 -8.38 -7.88
N GLU A 243 5.90 -9.29 -8.54
CA GLU A 243 5.32 -10.45 -7.88
C GLU A 243 6.40 -11.38 -7.30
N THR A 244 7.48 -11.59 -8.07
CA THR A 244 8.62 -12.38 -7.62
C THR A 244 9.34 -11.68 -6.46
N LEU A 245 9.57 -10.37 -6.56
CA LEU A 245 10.19 -9.59 -5.49
C LEU A 245 9.35 -9.60 -4.21
N ALA A 246 8.02 -9.46 -4.31
CA ALA A 246 7.14 -9.51 -3.16
C ALA A 246 7.19 -10.87 -2.45
N LYS A 247 7.19 -11.97 -3.20
CA LYS A 247 7.34 -13.32 -2.62
C LYS A 247 8.70 -13.47 -1.94
N THR A 248 9.77 -13.06 -2.61
CA THR A 248 11.15 -13.17 -2.13
C THR A 248 11.40 -12.35 -0.86
N PHE A 249 10.88 -11.12 -0.83
CA PHE A 249 11.03 -10.22 0.31
C PHE A 249 9.88 -10.35 1.32
N GLY A 250 8.83 -11.12 1.05
CA GLY A 250 7.66 -11.23 1.91
C GLY A 250 6.89 -9.91 2.05
N LEU A 251 6.75 -9.16 0.96
CA LEU A 251 6.04 -7.89 0.87
C LEU A 251 4.58 -8.08 0.49
N ASN A 252 3.74 -7.11 0.86
CA ASN A 252 2.36 -7.06 0.41
C ASN A 252 2.28 -6.48 -1.01
N ILE A 253 1.26 -6.92 -1.75
CA ILE A 253 0.88 -6.37 -3.05
C ILE A 253 -0.56 -5.86 -2.94
N ASP A 254 -0.87 -4.74 -3.58
CA ASP A 254 -2.24 -4.25 -3.72
C ASP A 254 -3.06 -5.04 -4.77
N CYS A 255 -4.31 -4.65 -5.01
CA CYS A 255 -5.15 -5.31 -6.01
C CYS A 255 -4.72 -5.07 -7.46
N SER A 256 -3.83 -4.10 -7.69
CA SER A 256 -3.34 -3.69 -9.01
C SER A 256 -1.97 -4.26 -9.34
N GLY A 257 -1.32 -4.95 -8.40
CA GLY A 257 -0.02 -5.58 -8.58
C GLY A 257 1.19 -4.77 -8.08
N PHE A 258 0.98 -3.64 -7.39
CA PHE A 258 2.06 -2.79 -6.86
C PHE A 258 2.45 -3.15 -5.42
N LEU A 259 3.70 -2.86 -5.03
CA LEU A 259 4.29 -3.31 -3.76
C LEU A 259 3.88 -2.51 -2.51
N GLN A 260 3.02 -1.50 -2.66
CA GLN A 260 2.50 -0.75 -1.51
C GLN A 260 0.98 -0.66 -1.58
N SER A 261 0.31 -1.46 -0.76
CA SER A 261 -1.11 -1.26 -0.46
C SER A 261 -1.32 0.04 0.32
N ASP A 262 -2.43 0.73 0.04
CA ASP A 262 -2.88 1.90 0.82
C ASP A 262 -2.98 1.54 2.30
N ASN A 263 -2.19 2.22 3.13
CA ASN A 263 -2.22 2.07 4.58
C ASN A 263 -1.72 3.37 5.23
N VAL A 264 -2.55 3.95 6.10
CA VAL A 264 -2.28 5.25 6.74
C VAL A 264 -1.00 5.29 7.58
N HIS A 265 -0.48 4.13 8.00
CA HIS A 265 0.74 4.02 8.78
C HIS A 265 1.99 3.77 7.94
N ARG A 266 1.84 3.53 6.64
CA ARG A 266 2.95 3.44 5.69
C ARG A 266 3.08 4.78 4.99
N LEU A 267 4.06 5.57 5.42
CA LEU A 267 4.44 6.77 4.69
C LEU A 267 4.84 6.40 3.24
N PRO A 268 4.74 7.33 2.29
CA PRO A 268 5.20 7.10 0.93
C PRO A 268 6.63 6.53 0.99
N ALA A 269 6.82 5.37 0.36
CA ALA A 269 8.01 4.51 0.36
C ALA A 269 8.14 3.36 1.38
N TYR A 270 7.40 3.32 2.48
CA TYR A 270 7.52 2.23 3.46
C TYR A 270 6.69 0.98 3.07
N THR A 271 7.23 -0.21 3.34
CA THR A 271 6.54 -1.50 3.16
C THR A 271 6.14 -2.12 4.50
N ASN A 272 5.55 -3.33 4.51
CA ASN A 272 5.31 -4.09 5.74
C ASN A 272 6.59 -4.56 6.45
N ARG A 273 7.74 -4.55 5.75
CA ARG A 273 9.04 -4.94 6.31
C ARG A 273 9.92 -3.71 6.49
N LYS A 274 10.23 -3.41 7.75
CA LYS A 274 11.17 -2.36 8.12
C LYS A 274 12.52 -2.58 7.43
N GLY A 275 13.05 -1.52 6.81
CA GLY A 275 14.31 -1.53 6.05
C GLY A 275 14.18 -1.93 4.58
N ILE A 276 12.96 -2.26 4.12
CA ILE A 276 12.65 -2.46 2.70
C ILE A 276 11.69 -1.35 2.25
N PHE A 277 12.13 -0.58 1.28
CA PHE A 277 11.43 0.59 0.75
C PHE A 277 11.05 0.36 -0.72
N VAL A 278 10.07 1.12 -1.18
CA VAL A 278 9.61 1.10 -2.57
C VAL A 278 9.46 2.52 -3.10
N ALA A 279 9.79 2.78 -4.36
CA ALA A 279 9.60 4.09 -4.96
C ALA A 279 9.23 3.99 -6.43
N GLY A 280 8.60 5.04 -6.94
CA GLY A 280 8.30 5.15 -8.35
C GLY A 280 7.23 4.15 -8.80
N PRO A 281 7.31 3.67 -10.05
CA PRO A 281 6.33 2.75 -10.63
C PRO A 281 6.18 1.42 -9.87
N SER A 282 7.13 1.04 -9.01
CA SER A 282 6.98 -0.13 -8.13
C SER A 282 5.96 0.07 -7.02
N ARG A 283 5.69 1.32 -6.65
CA ARG A 283 4.75 1.70 -5.59
C ARG A 283 3.32 1.88 -6.12
N GLY A 284 3.18 2.44 -7.32
CA GLY A 284 1.91 2.77 -7.93
C GLY A 284 2.07 3.70 -9.13
N ILE A 285 0.95 4.09 -9.74
CA ILE A 285 0.94 5.00 -10.89
C ILE A 285 0.95 6.44 -10.40
N SER A 286 1.98 7.21 -10.76
CA SER A 286 2.09 8.66 -10.50
C SER A 286 2.84 9.38 -11.62
N SER A 287 2.88 10.72 -11.57
CA SER A 287 3.56 11.48 -12.63
C SER A 287 5.08 11.33 -12.51
N PRO A 288 5.84 11.56 -13.61
CA PRO A 288 7.31 11.56 -13.54
C PRO A 288 7.86 12.54 -12.50
N GLU A 289 7.20 13.68 -12.30
CA GLU A 289 7.56 14.66 -11.29
C GLU A 289 7.35 14.12 -9.86
N ASP A 290 6.27 13.38 -9.63
CA ASP A 290 5.99 12.73 -8.34
C ASP A 290 7.01 11.62 -8.05
N TYR A 291 7.37 10.82 -9.06
CA TYR A 291 8.38 9.75 -8.89
C TYR A 291 9.75 10.30 -8.48
N LYS A 292 10.14 11.48 -8.98
CA LYS A 292 11.36 12.15 -8.53
C LYS A 292 11.29 12.56 -7.06
N ALA A 293 10.14 13.05 -6.60
CA ALA A 293 9.93 13.37 -5.18
C ALA A 293 9.92 12.10 -4.30
N GLU A 294 9.36 11.00 -4.81
CA GLU A 294 9.38 9.69 -4.16
C GLU A 294 10.79 9.12 -4.03
N ALA A 295 11.63 9.27 -5.06
CA ALA A 295 13.03 8.88 -5.01
C ALA A 295 13.77 9.56 -3.84
N GLY A 296 13.56 10.87 -3.67
CA GLY A 296 14.09 11.61 -2.52
C GLY A 296 13.52 11.12 -1.18
N THR A 297 12.23 10.80 -1.14
CA THR A 297 11.57 10.25 0.06
C THR A 297 12.16 8.89 0.46
N ALA A 298 12.38 8.00 -0.52
CA ALA A 298 13.01 6.70 -0.29
C ALA A 298 14.46 6.84 0.20
N ALA A 299 15.23 7.77 -0.36
CA ALA A 299 16.58 8.06 0.12
C ALA A 299 16.58 8.58 1.57
N ILE A 300 15.66 9.49 1.93
CA ILE A 300 15.48 9.95 3.32
C ILE A 300 15.09 8.79 4.24
N ALA A 301 14.18 7.91 3.80
CA ALA A 301 13.77 6.75 4.57
C ALA A 301 14.94 5.80 4.86
N VAL A 302 15.84 5.60 3.89
CA VAL A 302 17.10 4.86 4.07
C VAL A 302 18.01 5.58 5.09
N LEU A 303 18.22 6.89 4.94
CA LEU A 303 19.10 7.68 5.81
C LEU A 303 18.61 7.77 7.26
N ASN A 304 17.30 7.77 7.49
CA ASN A 304 16.70 7.70 8.83
C ASN A 304 17.05 6.41 9.59
N ASN A 305 17.65 5.42 8.91
CA ASN A 305 18.10 4.16 9.49
C ASN A 305 19.64 4.05 9.52
N SER A 306 20.36 5.16 9.35
CA SER A 306 21.84 5.21 9.38
C SER A 306 22.43 4.90 10.77
N ASP A 307 21.75 5.29 11.85
CA ASP A 307 22.18 5.01 13.21
C ASP A 307 21.80 3.60 13.66
N LYS A 308 22.69 2.63 13.39
CA LYS A 308 22.53 1.22 13.83
C LYS A 308 22.38 1.06 15.34
N ASN A 309 22.84 2.02 16.13
CA ASN A 309 22.73 2.02 17.59
C ASN A 309 21.38 2.51 18.12
N ASN A 310 20.48 2.99 17.25
CA ASN A 310 19.20 3.58 17.63
C ASN A 310 17.99 2.66 17.38
N TYR A 311 18.22 1.37 17.11
CA TYR A 311 17.12 0.42 17.08
C TYR A 311 16.61 0.19 18.50
N ASP A 312 15.43 0.73 18.79
CA ASP A 312 14.75 0.44 20.04
C ASP A 312 14.37 -1.04 20.08
N ILE A 313 15.10 -1.82 20.90
CA ILE A 313 14.88 -3.25 21.13
C ILE A 313 13.89 -3.46 22.29
N LYS A 314 13.41 -2.39 22.92
CA LYS A 314 12.34 -2.50 23.92
C LYS A 314 11.03 -2.93 23.25
N ASP A 315 10.20 -3.64 24.01
CA ASP A 315 8.87 -4.09 23.62
C ASP A 315 8.82 -4.95 22.36
N LYS A 316 9.90 -5.72 22.12
CA LYS A 316 9.95 -6.70 21.02
C LYS A 316 9.58 -8.09 21.52
N ALA A 317 9.09 -8.90 20.59
CA ALA A 317 8.74 -10.28 20.88
C ALA A 317 10.01 -11.09 21.18
N TYR A 318 9.95 -11.90 22.24
CA TYR A 318 10.99 -12.84 22.62
C TYR A 318 10.41 -14.26 22.66
N ILE A 319 11.13 -15.24 22.10
CA ILE A 319 10.70 -16.65 22.11
C ILE A 319 11.53 -17.41 23.16
N ASN A 320 10.87 -17.92 24.19
CA ASN A 320 11.47 -18.86 25.13
C ASN A 320 11.68 -20.22 24.44
N LYS A 321 12.95 -20.53 24.15
CA LYS A 321 13.35 -21.76 23.46
C LYS A 321 12.95 -23.03 24.20
N GLY A 322 12.93 -23.02 25.54
CA GLY A 322 12.55 -24.18 26.36
C GLY A 322 11.06 -24.52 26.31
N GLY A 323 10.20 -23.52 26.06
CA GLY A 323 8.74 -23.71 25.91
C GLY A 323 8.27 -23.90 24.47
N CYS A 324 9.12 -23.60 23.48
CA CYS A 324 8.75 -23.57 22.08
C CYS A 324 8.75 -24.98 21.45
N VAL A 325 7.60 -25.40 20.93
CA VAL A 325 7.44 -26.69 20.21
C VAL A 325 7.61 -26.57 18.68
N ARG A 326 8.08 -25.42 18.20
CA ARG A 326 8.37 -25.17 16.77
C ARG A 326 7.18 -25.39 15.82
N CYS A 327 5.94 -25.08 16.24
CA CYS A 327 4.74 -25.24 15.41
C CYS A 327 4.63 -24.27 14.21
N LEU A 328 5.54 -23.28 14.14
CA LEU A 328 5.64 -22.25 13.09
C LEU A 328 4.45 -21.29 12.97
N THR A 329 3.53 -21.27 13.93
CA THR A 329 2.41 -20.31 13.93
C THR A 329 2.92 -18.86 13.92
N CYS A 330 3.87 -18.54 14.81
CA CYS A 330 4.48 -17.20 14.87
C CYS A 330 5.13 -16.77 13.55
N TYR A 331 5.78 -17.71 12.83
CA TYR A 331 6.40 -17.44 11.53
C TYR A 331 5.34 -17.08 10.47
N ARG A 332 4.25 -17.84 10.39
CA ARG A 332 3.18 -17.63 9.40
C ARG A 332 2.43 -16.32 9.60
N ILE A 333 2.17 -15.95 10.86
CA ILE A 333 1.32 -14.80 11.16
C ILE A 333 2.07 -13.48 11.27
N CYS A 334 3.41 -13.48 11.38
CA CYS A 334 4.17 -12.25 11.52
C CYS A 334 4.11 -11.45 10.19
N PRO A 335 3.47 -10.26 10.17
CA PRO A 335 3.38 -9.45 8.96
C PRO A 335 4.73 -8.80 8.61
N HIS A 336 5.60 -8.64 9.60
CA HIS A 336 6.91 -7.98 9.46
C HIS A 336 8.05 -8.96 9.10
N LYS A 337 7.75 -10.26 9.00
CA LYS A 337 8.70 -11.33 8.63
C LYS A 337 9.98 -11.35 9.48
N THR A 338 9.82 -11.22 10.80
CA THR A 338 10.93 -11.12 11.75
C THR A 338 11.29 -12.42 12.45
N ILE A 339 10.58 -13.51 12.17
CA ILE A 339 10.86 -14.82 12.77
C ILE A 339 11.89 -15.53 11.92
N SER A 340 13.07 -15.80 12.50
CA SER A 340 14.15 -16.55 11.87
C SER A 340 13.95 -18.06 12.02
N LEU A 341 14.15 -18.79 10.91
CA LEU A 341 14.00 -20.25 10.82
C LEU A 341 15.37 -20.96 10.90
N ASN A 342 16.08 -20.75 12.01
CA ASN A 342 17.30 -21.51 12.31
C ASN A 342 16.96 -22.86 13.00
N SER A 343 17.98 -23.55 13.53
CA SER A 343 17.79 -24.75 14.37
C SER A 343 16.81 -24.50 15.53
N THR A 344 16.83 -23.28 16.08
CA THR A 344 15.83 -22.76 17.02
C THR A 344 15.17 -21.52 16.44
N LEU A 345 13.85 -21.36 16.67
CA LEU A 345 13.15 -20.14 16.28
C LEU A 345 13.63 -18.98 17.15
N SER A 346 13.82 -17.83 16.51
CA SER A 346 14.18 -16.59 17.17
C SER A 346 13.51 -15.41 16.47
N VAL A 347 13.33 -14.32 17.19
CA VAL A 347 12.87 -13.04 16.63
C VAL A 347 14.11 -12.22 16.29
N MET A 348 14.07 -11.52 15.16
CA MET A 348 15.01 -10.46 14.80
C MET A 348 14.42 -9.14 15.34
N PRO A 349 14.84 -8.65 16.53
CA PRO A 349 14.18 -7.55 17.22
C PRO A 349 14.21 -6.22 16.45
N GLU A 350 15.22 -5.99 15.61
CA GLU A 350 15.50 -4.78 14.83
C GLU A 350 14.38 -4.50 13.82
N GLY A 351 13.81 -5.58 13.25
CA GLY A 351 12.65 -5.53 12.38
C GLY A 351 11.32 -5.74 13.11
N CYS A 352 11.33 -6.11 14.39
CA CYS A 352 10.12 -6.39 15.15
C CYS A 352 9.40 -5.08 15.51
N GLU A 353 8.10 -5.05 15.26
CA GLU A 353 7.24 -3.89 15.55
C GLU A 353 6.47 -4.00 16.87
N GLY A 354 6.72 -5.07 17.65
CA GLY A 354 6.08 -5.26 18.96
C GLY A 354 4.56 -5.45 18.91
N CYS A 355 4.00 -5.86 17.76
CA CYS A 355 2.54 -5.91 17.56
C CYS A 355 1.81 -7.00 18.37
N GLY A 356 2.53 -8.00 18.90
CA GLY A 356 1.97 -9.03 19.79
C GLY A 356 1.08 -10.10 19.14
N LEU A 357 0.94 -10.13 17.81
CA LEU A 357 0.19 -11.21 17.12
C LEU A 357 0.77 -12.59 17.44
N CYS A 358 2.10 -12.72 17.43
CA CYS A 358 2.79 -13.98 17.77
C CYS A 358 2.55 -14.44 19.20
N THR A 359 2.43 -13.50 20.15
CA THR A 359 2.11 -13.80 21.55
C THR A 359 0.69 -14.33 21.68
N ALA A 360 -0.29 -13.67 21.07
CA ALA A 360 -1.70 -14.07 21.15
C ALA A 360 -2.00 -15.46 20.56
N GLU A 361 -1.22 -15.88 19.57
CA GLU A 361 -1.45 -17.12 18.80
C GLU A 361 -0.50 -18.26 19.18
N CYS A 362 0.42 -18.06 20.14
CA CYS A 362 1.33 -19.13 20.54
C CYS A 362 0.59 -20.17 21.39
N PRO A 363 0.42 -21.42 20.92
CA PRO A 363 -0.33 -22.43 21.68
C PRO A 363 0.37 -22.89 22.96
N LYS A 364 1.68 -22.58 23.11
CA LYS A 364 2.48 -22.92 24.29
C LYS A 364 2.78 -21.70 25.16
N ASN A 365 2.26 -20.52 24.81
CA ASN A 365 2.58 -19.25 25.48
C ASN A 365 4.09 -19.05 25.64
N ALA A 366 4.88 -19.51 24.67
CA ALA A 366 6.33 -19.45 24.70
C ALA A 366 6.90 -18.12 24.18
N ILE A 367 6.04 -17.14 23.90
CA ILE A 367 6.40 -15.86 23.31
C ILE A 367 5.93 -14.75 24.24
N THR A 368 6.82 -13.81 24.58
CA THR A 368 6.55 -12.71 25.50
C THR A 368 6.91 -11.38 24.88
N ILE A 369 6.28 -10.30 25.36
CA ILE A 369 6.65 -8.91 25.08
C ILE A 369 6.59 -8.16 26.40
N GLU A 370 7.68 -7.49 26.79
CA GLU A 370 7.88 -6.88 28.11
C GLU A 370 6.70 -5.97 28.53
N ASN A 371 6.38 -4.92 27.78
CA ASN A 371 5.24 -4.05 28.12
C ASN A 371 3.87 -4.62 27.78
N LEU A 372 3.78 -5.75 27.07
CA LEU A 372 2.51 -6.43 26.86
C LEU A 372 2.17 -7.14 28.18
N ASP A 373 2.94 -8.16 28.55
CA ASP A 373 2.58 -9.12 29.59
C ASP A 373 2.40 -8.49 30.99
N HIS A 374 3.07 -7.37 31.27
CA HIS A 374 2.87 -6.60 32.52
C HIS A 374 1.62 -5.72 32.54
N LYS A 375 1.12 -5.24 31.38
CA LYS A 375 -0.06 -4.37 31.27
C LYS A 375 -1.39 -5.15 31.12
N PHE A 376 -1.35 -6.42 30.70
CA PHE A 376 -2.55 -7.29 30.58
C PHE A 376 -2.92 -8.02 31.86
N LEU A 377 -2.07 -7.94 32.89
CA LEU A 377 -2.51 -8.21 34.24
C LEU A 377 -3.50 -7.10 34.57
N ILE A 378 -4.79 -7.33 34.29
CA ILE A 378 -5.84 -6.77 35.14
C ILE A 378 -5.40 -7.25 36.51
N PRO A 379 -4.89 -6.35 37.40
CA PRO A 379 -4.55 -6.80 38.72
C PRO A 379 -5.81 -7.51 39.23
N ASP A 380 -5.64 -8.65 39.90
CA ASP A 380 -6.62 -9.06 40.88
C ASP A 380 -6.62 -7.90 41.89
N ASP A 381 -7.34 -6.83 41.58
CA ASP A 381 -7.74 -5.83 42.55
C ASP A 381 -8.60 -6.66 43.48
N LYS A 382 -7.95 -7.27 44.48
CA LYS A 382 -8.57 -7.71 45.71
C LYS A 382 -9.44 -6.54 46.09
N ILE A 383 -10.73 -6.73 45.84
CA ILE A 383 -11.79 -5.75 45.88
C ILE A 383 -11.55 -4.88 47.12
N GLN A 384 -11.01 -3.68 46.92
CA GLN A 384 -11.18 -2.63 47.91
C GLN A 384 -12.67 -2.32 47.83
N ASN A 385 -13.39 -2.86 48.82
CA ASN A 385 -14.75 -2.48 49.12
C ASN A 385 -14.80 -0.95 49.20
N ALA A 386 -15.43 -0.34 48.20
CA ALA A 386 -15.77 1.06 48.19
C ALA A 386 -17.06 1.21 47.40
N ASP A 387 -18.20 1.17 48.11
CA ASP A 387 -19.43 1.94 47.91
C ASP A 387 -19.76 2.51 46.52
N SER A 388 -19.67 1.72 45.44
CA SER A 388 -20.24 2.08 44.14
C SER A 388 -20.87 0.87 43.43
N ALA A 389 -21.87 0.27 44.06
CA ALA A 389 -22.66 -0.83 43.49
C ALA A 389 -23.66 -0.39 42.39
N SER A 390 -23.50 0.80 41.79
CA SER A 390 -24.54 1.42 40.93
C SER A 390 -24.20 1.52 39.44
N LYS A 391 -22.93 1.41 39.01
CA LYS A 391 -22.55 1.64 37.60
C LYS A 391 -21.74 0.47 37.03
N PRO A 392 -21.99 0.07 35.77
CA PRO A 392 -21.32 -1.07 35.15
C PRO A 392 -19.82 -0.80 34.93
N ARG A 393 -18.96 -1.75 35.31
CA ARG A 393 -17.51 -1.67 35.05
C ARG A 393 -17.21 -2.19 33.65
N ILE A 394 -16.75 -1.32 32.76
CA ILE A 394 -16.48 -1.64 31.35
C ILE A 394 -14.98 -1.69 31.12
N THR A 395 -14.46 -2.78 30.55
CA THR A 395 -13.07 -2.83 30.09
C THR A 395 -13.00 -2.58 28.59
N ALA A 396 -12.26 -1.55 28.17
CA ALA A 396 -12.06 -1.22 26.76
C ALA A 396 -10.61 -1.48 26.33
N PHE A 397 -10.41 -2.54 25.54
CA PHE A 397 -9.12 -2.77 24.89
C PHE A 397 -8.97 -1.84 23.68
N CYS A 398 -7.98 -0.96 23.74
CA CYS A 398 -7.77 0.08 22.74
C CYS A 398 -6.45 -0.14 21.99
N CYS A 399 -6.52 -0.29 20.66
CA CYS A 399 -5.33 -0.29 19.83
C CYS A 399 -4.56 1.05 19.98
N SER A 400 -3.28 0.98 20.36
CA SER A 400 -2.39 2.13 20.57
C SER A 400 -2.34 3.08 19.37
N ARG A 401 -2.41 2.54 18.15
CA ARG A 401 -2.31 3.30 16.89
C ARG A 401 -3.66 3.80 16.37
N SER A 402 -4.76 3.55 17.07
CA SER A 402 -6.07 4.04 16.66
C SER A 402 -6.94 4.46 17.85
N ALA A 403 -7.60 3.51 18.52
CA ALA A 403 -8.56 3.79 19.58
C ALA A 403 -7.95 4.50 20.80
N ALA A 404 -6.67 4.24 21.13
CA ALA A 404 -6.00 4.96 22.20
C ALA A 404 -5.77 6.44 21.87
N GLU A 405 -5.48 6.76 20.60
CA GLU A 405 -5.38 8.15 20.13
C GLU A 405 -6.76 8.82 20.08
N ALA A 406 -7.80 8.09 19.67
CA ALA A 406 -9.17 8.58 19.70
C ALA A 406 -9.65 8.88 21.14
N TYR A 407 -9.25 8.05 22.11
CA TYR A 407 -9.47 8.29 23.53
C TYR A 407 -8.78 9.59 23.99
N LYS A 408 -7.49 9.78 23.66
CA LYS A 408 -6.77 11.01 23.99
C LYS A 408 -7.45 12.24 23.40
N LEU A 409 -7.91 12.15 22.14
CA LEU A 409 -8.68 13.20 21.49
C LEU A 409 -9.98 13.47 22.27
N ALA A 410 -10.78 12.44 22.56
CA ALA A 410 -12.05 12.57 23.29
C ALA A 410 -11.89 13.29 24.64
N VAL A 411 -10.86 12.91 25.40
CA VAL A 411 -10.52 13.57 26.67
C VAL A 411 -10.10 15.02 26.45
N SER A 412 -9.25 15.28 25.44
CA SER A 412 -8.75 16.64 25.17
C SER A 412 -9.83 17.65 24.78
N ILE A 413 -10.92 17.19 24.15
CA ILE A 413 -12.07 18.04 23.78
C ILE A 413 -13.23 17.96 24.80
N GLY A 414 -13.01 17.33 25.95
CA GLY A 414 -13.95 17.32 27.09
C GLY A 414 -15.21 16.50 26.86
N LEU A 415 -15.14 15.41 26.07
CA LEU A 415 -16.29 14.52 25.88
C LEU A 415 -16.53 13.63 27.11
N THR A 416 -17.80 13.39 27.41
CA THR A 416 -18.22 12.50 28.49
C THR A 416 -17.91 11.04 28.15
N LEU A 417 -17.36 10.32 29.12
CA LEU A 417 -17.08 8.89 29.04
C LEU A 417 -17.72 8.18 30.25
N PRO A 418 -18.03 6.88 30.15
CA PRO A 418 -18.56 6.11 31.28
C PRO A 418 -17.64 6.19 32.51
N GLU A 419 -18.21 6.43 33.68
CA GLU A 419 -17.43 6.54 34.93
C GLU A 419 -16.75 5.21 35.30
N GLY A 420 -17.37 4.07 34.96
CA GLY A 420 -16.84 2.73 35.20
C GLY A 420 -15.84 2.24 34.14
N LEU A 421 -15.39 3.10 33.22
CA LEU A 421 -14.53 2.74 32.10
C LEU A 421 -13.08 2.50 32.52
N LYS A 422 -12.55 1.32 32.21
CA LYS A 422 -11.13 0.99 32.28
C LYS A 422 -10.54 0.86 30.87
N ILE A 423 -9.68 1.79 30.48
CA ILE A 423 -8.91 1.71 29.24
C ILE A 423 -7.74 0.76 29.42
N VAL A 424 -7.60 -0.21 28.51
CA VAL A 424 -6.43 -1.08 28.39
C VAL A 424 -5.81 -0.84 27.02
N GLU A 425 -4.73 -0.08 26.97
CA GLU A 425 -4.00 0.17 25.73
C GLU A 425 -3.17 -1.06 25.32
N VAL A 426 -3.30 -1.46 24.06
CA VAL A 426 -2.61 -2.62 23.48
C VAL A 426 -1.82 -2.20 22.24
N PRO A 427 -0.63 -2.77 21.96
CA PRO A 427 0.16 -2.37 20.78
C PRO A 427 -0.62 -2.60 19.48
N CYS A 428 -1.38 -3.70 19.41
CA CYS A 428 -2.35 -3.98 18.37
C CYS A 428 -3.51 -4.77 18.98
N ALA A 429 -4.75 -4.54 18.53
CA ALA A 429 -5.88 -5.38 18.95
C ALA A 429 -5.64 -6.88 18.66
N GLY A 430 -4.85 -7.20 17.65
CA GLY A 430 -4.47 -8.59 17.33
C GLY A 430 -3.73 -9.32 18.46
N SER A 431 -3.08 -8.58 19.37
CA SER A 431 -2.38 -9.11 20.55
C SER A 431 -3.29 -9.57 21.69
N ILE A 432 -4.59 -9.26 21.63
CA ILE A 432 -5.55 -9.61 22.67
C ILE A 432 -5.85 -11.12 22.57
N SER A 433 -5.23 -11.94 23.42
CA SER A 433 -5.43 -13.39 23.43
C SER A 433 -6.83 -13.79 23.90
N LEU A 434 -7.20 -15.06 23.68
CA LEU A 434 -8.44 -15.63 24.20
C LEU A 434 -8.54 -15.46 25.72
N THR A 435 -7.43 -15.73 26.42
CA THR A 435 -7.33 -15.60 27.88
C THR A 435 -7.53 -14.17 28.35
N HIS A 436 -7.04 -13.17 27.60
CA HIS A 436 -7.28 -11.76 27.93
C HIS A 436 -8.77 -11.40 27.89
N ILE A 437 -9.48 -11.84 26.84
CA ILE A 437 -10.92 -11.57 26.69
C ILE A 437 -11.70 -12.24 27.83
N LEU A 438 -11.43 -13.52 28.11
CA LEU A 438 -12.13 -14.28 29.16
C LEU A 438 -11.85 -13.72 30.56
N ASN A 439 -10.60 -13.39 30.88
CA ASN A 439 -10.24 -12.77 32.16
C ASN A 439 -10.90 -11.39 32.32
N SER A 440 -10.95 -10.60 31.24
CA SER A 440 -11.65 -9.32 31.24
C SER A 440 -13.14 -9.48 31.52
N LEU A 441 -13.81 -10.43 30.87
CA LEU A 441 -15.23 -10.71 31.11
C LEU A 441 -15.51 -11.24 32.52
N LYS A 442 -14.58 -12.00 33.11
CA LYS A 442 -14.69 -12.46 34.50
C LYS A 442 -14.60 -11.30 35.51
N ASN A 443 -13.77 -10.30 35.23
CA ASN A 443 -13.46 -9.21 36.15
C ASN A 443 -14.28 -7.92 35.89
N SER A 444 -15.03 -7.86 34.80
CA SER A 444 -15.91 -6.72 34.45
C SER A 444 -17.38 -7.06 34.75
N THR A 445 -18.06 -6.21 35.53
CA THR A 445 -19.51 -6.33 35.74
C THR A 445 -20.26 -5.88 34.49
N GLY A 446 -19.79 -4.82 33.84
CA GLY A 446 -20.40 -4.23 32.65
C GLY A 446 -19.99 -4.84 31.30
N GLY A 447 -18.99 -5.73 31.25
CA GLY A 447 -18.54 -6.36 30.01
C GLY A 447 -17.30 -5.72 29.38
N THR A 448 -16.95 -6.19 28.20
CA THR A 448 -15.69 -5.90 27.52
C THR A 448 -15.92 -5.42 26.09
N ILE A 449 -15.23 -4.34 25.71
CA ILE A 449 -15.25 -3.81 24.35
C ILE A 449 -13.84 -3.81 23.76
N ILE A 450 -13.71 -4.19 22.49
CA ILE A 450 -12.43 -4.23 21.78
C ILE A 450 -12.51 -3.23 20.62
N LEU A 451 -11.68 -2.20 20.69
CA LEU A 451 -11.64 -1.10 19.73
C LEU A 451 -10.39 -1.21 18.86
N THR A 452 -10.60 -1.35 17.55
CA THR A 452 -9.56 -1.72 16.58
C THR A 452 -9.43 -0.67 15.46
N CYS A 453 -8.39 -0.77 14.63
CA CYS A 453 -8.31 -0.01 13.38
C CYS A 453 -9.39 -0.47 12.38
N HIS A 454 -9.81 0.41 11.47
CA HIS A 454 -10.60 0.02 10.30
C HIS A 454 -9.89 -1.06 9.47
N GLU A 455 -10.66 -1.84 8.72
CA GLU A 455 -10.14 -2.80 7.75
C GLU A 455 -9.29 -2.08 6.68
N GLY A 456 -8.19 -2.70 6.26
CA GLY A 456 -7.18 -2.08 5.40
C GLY A 456 -6.19 -1.15 6.13
N ASN A 457 -6.58 -0.54 7.25
CA ASN A 457 -5.77 0.46 7.96
C ASN A 457 -4.95 -0.10 9.13
N CYS A 458 -4.95 -1.40 9.37
CA CYS A 458 -4.18 -1.99 10.47
C CYS A 458 -2.68 -1.97 10.18
N PHE A 459 -1.88 -1.37 11.07
CA PHE A 459 -0.41 -1.40 10.96
C PHE A 459 0.18 -2.83 10.98
N SER A 460 -0.51 -3.75 11.65
CA SER A 460 -0.13 -5.16 11.70
C SER A 460 -0.84 -5.99 10.62
N GLU A 461 -1.32 -5.34 9.56
CA GLU A 461 -2.04 -5.87 8.40
C GLU A 461 -3.39 -6.52 8.72
N LYS A 462 -3.36 -7.61 9.49
CA LYS A 462 -4.51 -8.44 9.81
C LYS A 462 -4.80 -8.50 11.32
N GLY A 463 -4.13 -7.68 12.12
CA GLY A 463 -4.30 -7.68 13.57
C GLY A 463 -5.74 -7.37 14.01
N ASN A 464 -6.40 -6.43 13.34
CA ASN A 464 -7.82 -6.13 13.57
C ASN A 464 -8.72 -7.31 13.16
N VAL A 465 -8.44 -7.96 12.02
CA VAL A 465 -9.20 -9.14 11.56
C VAL A 465 -9.08 -10.29 12.55
N PHE A 466 -7.87 -10.57 13.06
CA PHE A 466 -7.67 -11.58 14.09
C PHE A 466 -8.41 -11.26 15.39
N ALA A 467 -8.41 -10.00 15.82
CA ALA A 467 -9.16 -9.56 17.00
C ALA A 467 -10.67 -9.78 16.83
N HIS A 468 -11.25 -9.38 15.70
CA HIS A 468 -12.68 -9.57 15.42
C HIS A 468 -13.06 -11.06 15.37
N ASN A 469 -12.28 -11.88 14.67
CA ASN A 469 -12.54 -13.32 14.59
C ASN A 469 -12.48 -13.99 15.96
N ARG A 470 -11.50 -13.61 16.78
CA ARG A 470 -11.35 -14.14 18.14
C ARG A 470 -12.50 -13.70 19.04
N ALA A 471 -12.85 -12.42 19.02
CA ALA A 471 -13.98 -11.88 19.77
C ALA A 471 -15.31 -12.54 19.35
N LYS A 472 -15.52 -12.76 18.06
CA LYS A 472 -16.69 -13.49 17.54
C LYS A 472 -16.75 -14.93 18.07
N SER A 473 -15.62 -15.63 18.10
CA SER A 473 -15.54 -16.98 18.69
C SER A 473 -15.86 -16.96 20.19
N VAL A 474 -15.33 -15.99 20.95
CA VAL A 474 -15.62 -15.86 22.38
C VAL A 474 -17.08 -15.49 22.63
N SER A 475 -17.63 -14.56 21.85
CA SER A 475 -19.02 -14.13 21.93
C SER A 475 -19.97 -15.33 21.75
N LYS A 476 -19.64 -16.23 20.81
CA LYS A 476 -20.35 -17.50 20.67
C LYS A 476 -20.19 -18.40 21.91
N MET A 477 -18.96 -18.59 22.40
CA MET A 477 -18.71 -19.43 23.59
C MET A 477 -19.47 -18.96 24.84
N ILE A 478 -19.51 -17.64 25.10
CA ILE A 478 -20.23 -17.10 26.26
C ILE A 478 -21.75 -17.21 26.07
N SER A 479 -22.25 -17.06 24.84
CA SER A 479 -23.66 -17.28 24.51
C SER A 479 -24.08 -18.72 24.74
N ASP A 480 -23.25 -19.68 24.31
CA ASP A 480 -23.50 -21.11 24.53
C ASP A 480 -23.45 -21.46 26.03
N ALA A 481 -22.69 -20.71 26.83
CA ALA A 481 -22.64 -20.82 28.29
C ALA A 481 -23.75 -20.05 29.02
N GLY A 482 -24.72 -19.45 28.30
CA GLY A 482 -25.88 -18.76 28.87
C GLY A 482 -25.68 -17.27 29.20
N TYR A 483 -24.54 -16.68 28.82
CA TYR A 483 -24.30 -15.25 28.98
C TYR A 483 -24.77 -14.45 27.75
N LYS A 484 -25.23 -13.23 27.97
CA LYS A 484 -25.62 -12.31 26.90
C LYS A 484 -24.41 -11.91 26.05
N LYS A 485 -24.50 -12.12 24.73
CA LYS A 485 -23.41 -11.87 23.77
C LYS A 485 -23.02 -10.39 23.70
N GLU A 486 -23.94 -9.50 24.04
CA GLU A 486 -23.81 -8.05 24.07
C GLU A 486 -22.77 -7.58 25.12
N ARG A 487 -22.38 -8.46 26.07
CA ARG A 487 -21.29 -8.18 27.01
C ARG A 487 -19.90 -8.18 26.36
N LEU A 488 -19.77 -8.61 25.10
CA LEU A 488 -18.54 -8.54 24.32
C LEU A 488 -18.82 -7.91 22.96
N MET A 489 -18.31 -6.69 22.73
CA MET A 489 -18.47 -5.99 21.46
C MET A 489 -17.12 -5.62 20.83
N THR A 490 -17.13 -5.52 19.51
CA THR A 490 -15.98 -5.06 18.71
C THR A 490 -16.39 -3.92 17.80
N TYR A 491 -15.62 -2.83 17.80
CA TYR A 491 -15.83 -1.72 16.88
C TYR A 491 -14.52 -1.28 16.24
N THR A 492 -14.63 -0.56 15.12
CA THR A 492 -13.50 0.05 14.43
C THR A 492 -13.51 1.56 14.64
N ILE A 493 -12.36 2.11 14.98
CA ILE A 493 -12.15 3.52 15.27
C ILE A 493 -10.81 3.95 14.67
N ALA A 494 -10.80 5.08 13.95
CA ALA A 494 -9.60 5.80 13.54
C ALA A 494 -9.12 6.76 14.64
N SER A 495 -7.85 7.18 14.59
CA SER A 495 -7.23 8.04 15.61
C SER A 495 -7.90 9.40 15.78
N ASN A 496 -8.57 9.91 14.75
CA ASN A 496 -9.28 11.20 14.78
C ASN A 496 -10.77 11.11 15.16
N MET A 497 -11.27 9.93 15.52
CA MET A 497 -12.70 9.68 15.80
C MET A 497 -13.04 9.77 17.30
N GLY A 498 -12.64 10.87 17.95
CA GLY A 498 -12.85 11.04 19.40
C GLY A 498 -14.32 11.13 19.80
N LYS A 499 -15.17 11.73 18.95
CA LYS A 499 -16.62 11.82 19.18
C LYS A 499 -17.30 10.46 19.10
N GLU A 500 -16.97 9.70 18.05
CA GLU A 500 -17.49 8.36 17.84
C GLU A 500 -17.00 7.41 18.93
N PHE A 501 -15.76 7.55 19.40
CA PHE A 501 -15.23 6.79 20.54
C PHE A 501 -16.09 7.00 21.81
N SER A 502 -16.40 8.24 22.15
CA SER A 502 -17.26 8.57 23.29
C SER A 502 -18.68 8.03 23.11
N ASN A 503 -19.30 8.24 21.94
CA ASN A 503 -20.64 7.75 21.64
C ASN A 503 -20.74 6.23 21.78
N ILE A 504 -19.81 5.48 21.18
CA ILE A 504 -19.80 4.01 21.23
C ILE A 504 -19.75 3.51 22.67
N LEU A 505 -18.93 4.13 23.53
CA LEU A 505 -18.79 3.69 24.92
C LEU A 505 -20.01 4.03 25.77
N ASN A 506 -20.60 5.21 25.59
CA ASN A 506 -21.83 5.59 26.29
C ASN A 506 -23.02 4.73 25.83
N ASP A 507 -23.13 4.45 24.52
CA ASP A 507 -24.13 3.53 23.97
C ASP A 507 -23.92 2.11 24.49
N PHE A 508 -22.66 1.66 24.61
CA PHE A 508 -22.34 0.38 25.21
C PHE A 508 -22.74 0.31 26.69
N GLU A 509 -22.40 1.32 27.49
CA GLU A 509 -22.83 1.42 28.90
C GLU A 509 -24.35 1.34 29.04
N LYS A 510 -25.08 2.11 28.23
CA LYS A 510 -26.54 2.11 28.23
C LYS A 510 -27.10 0.72 27.89
N ASN A 511 -26.59 0.11 26.81
CA ASN A 511 -27.01 -1.24 26.41
C ASN A 511 -26.75 -2.26 27.53
N ILE A 512 -25.66 -2.13 28.28
CA ILE A 512 -25.34 -3.02 29.39
C ILE A 512 -26.31 -2.85 30.56
N ILE A 513 -26.65 -1.60 30.90
CA ILE A 513 -27.66 -1.30 31.93
C ILE A 513 -29.02 -1.88 31.54
N ASP A 514 -29.40 -1.79 30.26
CA ASP A 514 -30.66 -2.36 29.74
C ASP A 514 -30.67 -3.92 29.74
N LEU A 515 -29.53 -4.57 29.96
CA LEU A 515 -29.42 -6.04 30.05
C LEU A 515 -29.46 -6.56 31.49
N GLU A 516 -29.30 -5.71 32.51
CA GLU A 516 -29.49 -6.08 33.92
C GLU A 516 -30.97 -5.96 34.31
#